data_AF-A0A7G2CBE7-F1
#
_entry.id   AF-A0A7G2CBE7-F1
#
_cell.length_a   1.000
_cell.length_b   1.000
_cell.length_c   1.000
_cell.angle_alpha   90.00
_cell.angle_beta   90.00
_cell.angle_gamma   90.00
#
_symmetry.space_group_name_H-M   'P 1'
#
loop_
_entity.id
_entity.type
_entity.pdbx_description
1 polymer ?
#
loop_
_entity_poly.entity_id
_entity_poly.type
_entity_poly.pdbx_seq_one_letter_code
_entity_poly.pdbx_strand_id
1 'polypeptide(L)'
;MPSTKDIAGSYVIHSFDGSKVDVKVTLTSESATTLRFHAKVANVMNGTLTLENGVLKGMLISTMMMGPPELMKVESFFSGFNDGLKVKVDGSNVVLSNDKASLVLTKA
;
A
#
# COMPACT_ATOMS: atom_id res chain seq x y z
N MET A 1 -13.40 -8.90 9.80
CA MET A 1 -12.76 -7.86 8.97
C MET A 1 -11.43 -7.50 9.62
N PRO A 2 -10.35 -7.26 8.86
CA PRO A 2 -9.06 -6.93 9.45
C PRO A 2 -9.14 -5.60 10.21
N SER A 3 -8.42 -5.49 11.32
CA SER A 3 -8.23 -4.23 12.05
C SER A 3 -6.97 -3.51 11.58
N THR A 4 -6.82 -2.23 11.94
CA THR A 4 -5.60 -1.47 11.66
C THR A 4 -4.36 -2.12 12.30
N LYS A 5 -4.50 -2.79 13.44
CA LYS A 5 -3.40 -3.53 14.09
C LYS A 5 -2.96 -4.77 13.32
N ASP A 6 -3.89 -5.43 12.64
CA ASP A 6 -3.57 -6.62 11.82
C ASP A 6 -2.84 -6.22 10.53
N ILE A 7 -3.08 -5.01 10.05
CA ILE A 7 -2.49 -4.46 8.82
C ILE A 7 -1.18 -3.72 9.10
N ALA A 8 -1.01 -3.15 10.29
CA ALA A 8 0.18 -2.39 10.64
C ALA A 8 1.44 -3.27 10.63
N GLY A 9 2.52 -2.72 10.08
CA GLY A 9 3.80 -3.41 9.95
C GLY A 9 4.70 -2.79 8.89
N SER A 10 5.90 -3.34 8.79
CA SER A 10 6.82 -3.09 7.69
C SER A 10 6.78 -4.25 6.72
N TYR A 11 6.75 -3.91 5.44
CA TYR A 11 6.55 -4.83 4.34
C TYR A 11 7.50 -4.54 3.19
N VAL A 12 7.75 -5.57 2.39
CA VAL A 12 8.43 -5.50 1.11
C VAL A 12 7.50 -6.03 0.03
N ILE A 13 7.41 -5.27 -1.05
CA ILE A 13 6.91 -5.77 -2.33
C ILE A 13 8.13 -6.32 -3.04
N HIS A 14 8.03 -7.55 -3.57
CA HIS A 14 9.09 -8.19 -4.36
C HIS A 14 8.80 -8.18 -5.86
N SER A 15 7.52 -8.08 -6.23
CA SER A 15 7.10 -8.07 -7.63
C SER A 15 5.74 -7.41 -7.79
N PHE A 16 5.53 -6.74 -8.92
CA PHE A 16 4.24 -6.21 -9.34
C PHE A 16 4.11 -6.30 -10.85
N ASP A 17 2.96 -6.78 -11.33
CA ASP A 17 2.63 -6.88 -12.77
C ASP A 17 3.75 -7.55 -13.60
N GLY A 18 4.25 -8.69 -13.12
CA GLY A 18 5.32 -9.47 -13.76
C GLY A 18 6.73 -8.88 -13.64
N SER A 19 6.88 -7.68 -13.10
CA SER A 19 8.18 -7.01 -12.90
C SER A 19 8.67 -7.19 -11.47
N LYS A 20 9.98 -7.43 -11.30
CA LYS A 20 10.59 -7.46 -9.96
C LYS A 20 10.76 -6.02 -9.47
N VAL A 21 10.18 -5.72 -8.32
CA VAL A 21 10.26 -4.40 -7.66
C VAL A 21 10.59 -4.67 -6.20
N ASP A 22 11.63 -4.06 -5.66
CA ASP A 22 12.03 -4.23 -4.25
C ASP A 22 11.68 -2.95 -3.48
N VAL A 23 10.41 -2.82 -3.09
CA VAL A 23 9.84 -1.58 -2.52
C VAL A 23 9.47 -1.80 -1.07
N LYS A 24 9.95 -0.92 -0.19
CA LYS A 24 9.63 -0.94 1.24
C LYS A 24 8.40 -0.08 1.54
N VAL A 25 7.47 -0.68 2.27
CA VAL A 25 6.21 -0.06 2.70
C VAL A 25 6.08 -0.21 4.21
N THR A 26 5.71 0.87 4.89
CA THR A 26 5.41 0.86 6.32
C THR A 26 4.00 1.39 6.52
N LEU A 27 3.22 0.64 7.29
CA LEU A 27 1.87 0.97 7.72
C LEU A 27 1.86 1.07 9.24
N THR A 28 1.54 2.24 9.78
CA THR A 28 1.51 2.47 11.23
C THR A 28 0.08 2.74 11.68
N SER A 29 -0.43 1.97 12.63
CA SER A 29 -1.76 2.21 13.20
C SER A 29 -1.74 3.50 14.03
N GLU A 30 -2.53 4.50 13.62
CA GLU A 30 -2.72 5.74 14.41
C GLU A 30 -3.96 5.64 15.30
N SER A 31 -4.99 4.94 14.84
CA SER A 31 -6.24 4.70 15.59
C SER A 31 -6.83 3.32 15.24
N ALA A 32 -8.03 3.02 15.75
CA ALA A 32 -8.76 1.79 15.43
C ALA A 32 -9.16 1.68 13.95
N THR A 33 -9.24 2.81 13.24
CA THR A 33 -9.64 2.88 11.82
C THR A 33 -8.64 3.63 10.96
N THR A 34 -7.62 4.28 11.53
CA THR A 34 -6.68 5.12 10.80
C THR A 34 -5.28 4.49 10.79
N LEU A 35 -4.67 4.46 9.60
CA LEU A 35 -3.30 4.01 9.34
C LEU A 35 -2.51 5.14 8.67
N ARG A 36 -1.30 5.39 9.14
CA ARG A 36 -0.31 6.19 8.40
C ARG A 36 0.43 5.30 7.43
N PHE A 37 0.42 5.67 6.16
CA PHE A 37 1.12 5.00 5.08
C PHE A 37 2.42 5.75 4.76
N HIS A 38 3.50 4.99 4.61
CA HIS A 38 4.78 5.49 4.13
C HIS A 38 5.40 4.45 3.20
N ALA A 39 5.68 4.81 1.95
CA ALA A 39 6.43 3.97 1.02
C ALA A 39 7.55 4.77 0.36
N LYS A 40 8.71 4.12 0.20
CA LYS A 40 9.80 4.65 -0.62
C LYS A 40 9.89 3.81 -1.89
N VAL A 41 9.29 4.33 -2.95
CA VAL A 41 9.28 3.75 -4.29
C VAL A 41 10.38 4.45 -5.11
N ALA A 42 10.08 4.99 -6.30
CA ALA A 42 10.94 5.99 -6.91
C ALA A 42 10.86 7.32 -6.14
N ASN A 43 9.65 7.66 -5.70
CA ASN A 43 9.34 8.77 -4.82
C ASN A 43 9.01 8.30 -3.41
N VAL A 44 8.99 9.26 -2.48
CA VAL A 44 8.43 9.03 -1.16
C VAL A 44 6.93 9.33 -1.21
N MET A 45 6.11 8.31 -0.94
CA MET A 45 4.66 8.44 -0.84
C MET A 45 4.23 8.35 0.62
N ASN A 46 3.52 9.37 1.10
CA ASN A 46 3.06 9.47 2.46
C ASN A 46 1.61 9.90 2.53
N GLY A 47 0.87 9.39 3.51
CA GLY A 47 -0.47 9.89 3.78
C GLY A 47 -1.17 9.11 4.87
N THR A 48 -2.41 9.49 5.12
CA THR A 48 -3.27 8.84 6.10
C THR A 48 -4.37 8.09 5.36
N LEU A 49 -4.57 6.84 5.73
CA LEU A 49 -5.57 5.92 5.20
C LEU A 49 -6.58 5.60 6.29
N THR A 50 -7.86 5.64 5.94
CA THR A 50 -8.97 5.18 6.76
C THR A 50 -9.39 3.80 6.29
N LEU A 51 -9.47 2.86 7.22
CA LEU A 51 -9.98 1.51 7.03
C LEU A 51 -11.46 1.49 7.37
N GLU A 52 -12.28 1.21 6.37
CA GLU A 52 -13.72 1.03 6.52
C GLU A 52 -14.15 -0.20 5.76
N ASN A 53 -14.83 -1.14 6.43
CA ASN A 53 -15.38 -2.35 5.81
C ASN A 53 -14.36 -3.17 4.99
N GLY A 54 -13.10 -3.21 5.42
CA GLY A 54 -12.03 -3.91 4.69
C GLY A 54 -11.55 -3.18 3.44
N VAL A 55 -11.82 -1.87 3.32
CA VAL A 55 -11.32 -0.99 2.27
C VAL A 55 -10.48 0.11 2.90
N LEU A 56 -9.26 0.30 2.39
CA LEU A 56 -8.38 1.41 2.74
C LEU A 56 -8.60 2.56 1.76
N LYS A 57 -8.97 3.73 2.30
CA LYS A 57 -9.17 4.96 1.52
C LYS A 57 -8.37 6.11 2.10
N GLY A 58 -7.78 6.92 1.24
CA GLY A 58 -7.09 8.14 1.66
C GLY A 58 -6.22 8.73 0.56
N MET A 59 -5.79 9.97 0.80
CA MET A 59 -4.93 10.69 -0.13
C MET A 59 -3.47 10.48 0.26
N LEU A 60 -2.65 10.09 -0.73
CA LEU A 60 -1.20 10.07 -0.59
C LEU A 60 -0.60 11.31 -1.27
N ILE A 61 0.38 11.90 -0.61
CA ILE A 61 1.25 12.94 -1.15
C ILE A 61 2.54 12.25 -1.59
N SER A 62 2.93 12.48 -2.84
CA SER A 62 4.18 11.99 -3.44
C SER A 62 4.98 13.14 -3.99
N THR A 63 6.31 13.03 -3.98
CA THR A 63 7.14 13.83 -4.87
C THR A 63 6.90 13.39 -6.31
N MET A 64 6.88 14.30 -7.28
CA MET A 64 6.58 14.00 -8.69
C MET A 64 7.86 13.85 -9.53
N MET A 65 8.80 12.98 -9.12
CA MET A 65 9.96 12.67 -9.96
C MET A 65 9.64 11.47 -10.86
N MET A 66 10.08 11.52 -12.13
CA MET A 66 10.00 10.36 -13.01
C MET A 66 10.94 9.26 -12.51
N GLY A 67 10.35 8.12 -12.14
CA GLY A 67 11.07 6.91 -11.79
C GLY A 67 11.15 5.91 -12.94
N PRO A 68 11.82 4.76 -12.71
CA PRO A 68 11.71 3.60 -13.59
C PRO A 68 10.24 3.21 -13.84
N PRO A 69 9.85 2.78 -15.05
CA PRO A 69 8.46 2.46 -15.39
C PRO A 69 7.79 1.47 -14.44
N GLU A 70 8.52 0.46 -13.98
CA GLU A 70 8.05 -0.55 -13.04
C GLU A 70 7.72 0.03 -11.66
N LEU A 71 8.48 1.03 -11.19
CA LEU A 71 8.22 1.73 -9.94
C LEU A 71 7.05 2.71 -10.09
N MET A 72 6.90 3.34 -11.25
CA MET A 72 5.75 4.21 -11.54
C MET A 72 4.43 3.43 -11.56
N LYS A 73 4.44 2.16 -12.01
CA LYS A 73 3.26 1.28 -11.92
C LYS A 73 2.83 1.05 -10.47
N VAL A 74 3.79 0.84 -9.56
CA VAL A 74 3.53 0.67 -8.13
C VAL A 74 2.97 1.96 -7.53
N GLU A 75 3.55 3.12 -7.86
CA GLU A 75 3.05 4.43 -7.41
C GLU A 75 1.61 4.68 -7.90
N SER A 76 1.32 4.36 -9.17
CA SER A 76 -0.02 4.47 -9.75
C SER A 76 -1.03 3.54 -9.07
N PHE A 77 -0.61 2.33 -8.69
CA PHE A 77 -1.46 1.43 -7.91
C PHE A 77 -1.81 2.05 -6.54
N PHE A 78 -0.83 2.64 -5.85
CA PHE A 78 -1.06 3.32 -4.57
C PHE A 78 -1.91 4.58 -4.71
N SER A 79 -1.90 5.30 -5.84
CA SER A 79 -2.89 6.36 -6.09
C SER A 79 -4.33 5.87 -6.01
N GLY A 80 -4.56 4.57 -6.24
CA GLY A 80 -5.84 3.91 -6.07
C GLY A 80 -6.40 3.95 -4.63
N PHE A 81 -5.62 4.33 -3.61
CA PHE A 81 -6.16 4.61 -2.28
C PHE A 81 -7.18 5.75 -2.28
N ASN A 82 -7.14 6.67 -3.25
CA ASN A 82 -8.15 7.73 -3.34
C ASN A 82 -9.56 7.17 -3.62
N ASP A 83 -9.64 6.13 -4.46
CA ASP A 83 -10.89 5.45 -4.80
C ASP A 83 -11.23 4.32 -3.80
N GLY A 84 -10.18 3.74 -3.21
CA GLY A 84 -10.22 2.71 -2.19
C GLY A 84 -9.70 1.37 -2.67
N LEU A 85 -8.81 0.78 -1.86
CA LEU A 85 -8.26 -0.54 -2.11
C LEU A 85 -8.81 -1.53 -1.08
N LYS A 86 -9.31 -2.67 -1.55
CA LYS A 86 -9.68 -3.79 -0.68
C LYS A 86 -8.42 -4.32 -0.01
N VAL A 87 -8.51 -4.60 1.29
CA VAL A 87 -7.42 -5.18 2.07
C VAL A 87 -7.82 -6.55 2.59
N LYS A 88 -6.92 -7.51 2.41
CA LYS A 88 -7.01 -8.84 2.99
C LYS A 88 -5.70 -9.16 3.70
N VAL A 89 -5.80 -9.67 4.91
CA VAL A 89 -4.65 -10.22 5.65
C VAL A 89 -4.60 -11.72 5.37
N ASP A 90 -3.45 -12.21 4.91
CA ASP A 90 -3.21 -13.61 4.60
C ASP A 90 -1.95 -14.09 5.32
N GLY A 91 -2.14 -14.68 6.51
CA GLY A 91 -1.05 -15.01 7.42
C GLY A 91 -0.28 -13.76 7.84
N SER A 92 1.00 -13.67 7.47
CA SER A 92 1.84 -12.49 7.72
C SER A 92 1.80 -11.45 6.60
N ASN A 93 1.13 -11.74 5.48
CA ASN A 93 1.10 -10.87 4.32
C ASN A 93 -0.16 -10.02 4.29
N VAL A 94 -0.06 -8.85 3.66
CA VAL A 94 -1.20 -7.99 3.36
C VAL A 94 -1.38 -7.93 1.86
N VAL A 95 -2.57 -8.27 1.39
CA VAL A 95 -2.95 -8.19 -0.02
C VAL A 95 -3.83 -6.96 -0.21
N LEU A 96 -3.39 -6.06 -1.07
CA LEU A 96 -4.16 -4.92 -1.55
C LEU A 96 -4.71 -5.25 -2.93
N SER A 97 -5.96 -4.87 -3.21
CA SER A 97 -6.53 -5.07 -4.53
C SER A 97 -7.59 -4.03 -4.89
N ASN A 98 -7.74 -3.83 -6.19
CA ASN A 98 -8.88 -3.17 -6.82
C ASN A 98 -9.37 -4.04 -7.97
N ASP A 99 -10.29 -3.53 -8.79
CA ASP A 99 -10.86 -4.30 -9.91
C ASP A 99 -9.87 -4.53 -11.06
N LYS A 100 -8.70 -3.85 -11.05
CA LYS A 100 -7.70 -3.91 -12.11
C LYS A 100 -6.48 -4.76 -11.76
N ALA A 101 -6.06 -4.73 -10.49
CA ALA A 101 -4.81 -5.34 -10.06
C ALA A 101 -4.83 -5.74 -8.58
N SER A 102 -3.89 -6.60 -8.21
CA SER A 102 -3.61 -6.95 -6.82
C SER A 102 -2.10 -6.84 -6.55
N LEU A 103 -1.77 -6.45 -5.33
CA LEU A 103 -0.42 -6.25 -4.85
C LEU A 103 -0.25 -6.93 -3.50
N VAL A 104 0.81 -7.72 -3.37
CA VAL A 104 1.13 -8.45 -2.14
C VAL A 104 2.25 -7.75 -1.39
N LEU A 105 1.98 -7.40 -0.14
CA LEU A 105 2.92 -6.87 0.82
C LEU A 105 3.41 -8.03 1.71
N THR A 106 4.68 -8.39 1.60
CA THR A 106 5.29 -9.46 2.40
C THR A 106 5.93 -8.85 3.64
N LYS A 107 5.71 -9.42 4.83
CA LYS A 107 6.28 -8.87 6.06
C LYS A 107 7.81 -8.88 6.00
N ALA A 108 8.41 -7.73 6.31
CA ALA A 108 9.85 -7.52 6.35
C ALA A 108 10.49 -8.04 7.64
#